data_AF-A0A2H0WNP9-F1
#
_entry.id   AF-A0A2H0WNP9-F1
#
_cell.length_a   1.000
_cell.length_b   1.000
_cell.length_c   1.000
_cell.angle_alpha   90.00
_cell.angle_beta   90.00
_cell.angle_gamma   90.00
#
_symmetry.space_group_name_H-M   'P 1'
#
loop_
_entity.id
_entity.type
_entity.pdbx_description
1 polymer ?
#
loop_
_entity_poly.entity_id
_entity_poly.type
_entity_poly.pdbx_seq_one_letter_code
_entity_poly.pdbx_strand_id
1 'polypeptide(L)'
;MKKILLAVSLLIFTLFCLAKPSVAAVRCETQYGGNEVCVTTGQLQINKEVFNPNPKVNAYIDNISSTNVDSTYGYNFVTSELVKFKLTIKNIGDDTLHNVKVVDALPSFLFFTGTTPAEFHYDSFNPGTTKEEYVEARVVSESQLLVDSDCNVNTATATSDEEENDKDIAGMCVTKKVLGISTLPKTGPSDTFLILSLSAFAGLSGIGLIKFSKKTN
;
A
#
# COMPACT_ATOMS: atom_id res chain seq x y z
N MET A 1 32.11 -54.46 -26.28
CA MET A 1 30.71 -54.14 -25.90
C MET A 1 30.55 -53.85 -24.41
N LYS A 2 30.89 -54.78 -23.49
CA LYS A 2 30.74 -54.60 -22.03
C LYS A 2 31.48 -53.39 -21.42
N LYS A 3 32.68 -53.05 -21.92
CA LYS A 3 33.48 -51.89 -21.46
C LYS A 3 32.90 -50.53 -21.90
N ILE A 4 32.24 -50.50 -23.07
CA ILE A 4 31.58 -49.29 -23.59
C ILE A 4 30.30 -49.03 -22.78
N LEU A 5 29.55 -50.08 -22.44
CA LEU A 5 28.35 -49.97 -21.61
C LEU A 5 28.65 -49.42 -20.21
N LEU A 6 29.77 -49.85 -19.60
CA LEU A 6 30.23 -49.39 -18.29
C LEU A 6 30.67 -47.92 -18.30
N ALA A 7 31.38 -47.49 -19.35
CA ALA A 7 31.82 -46.10 -19.50
C ALA A 7 30.63 -45.15 -19.69
N VAL A 8 29.63 -45.55 -20.48
CA VAL A 8 28.40 -44.75 -20.68
C VAL A 8 27.58 -44.66 -19.39
N SER A 9 27.46 -45.75 -18.63
CA SER A 9 26.78 -45.73 -17.33
C SER A 9 27.47 -44.82 -16.31
N LEU A 10 28.81 -44.79 -16.29
CA LEU A 10 29.58 -43.93 -15.38
C LEU A 10 29.41 -42.44 -15.75
N LEU A 11 29.40 -42.14 -17.05
CA LEU A 11 29.19 -40.78 -17.57
C LEU A 11 27.79 -40.23 -17.23
N ILE A 12 26.75 -41.06 -17.36
CA ILE A 12 25.37 -40.70 -17.02
C ILE A 12 25.23 -40.49 -15.51
N PHE A 13 25.86 -41.34 -14.69
CA PHE A 13 25.83 -41.18 -13.23
C PHE A 13 26.55 -39.90 -12.77
N THR A 14 27.69 -39.56 -13.39
CA THR A 14 28.37 -38.29 -13.12
C THR A 14 27.56 -37.06 -13.55
N LEU A 15 26.82 -37.14 -14.66
CA LEU A 15 25.92 -36.06 -15.08
C LEU A 15 24.78 -35.85 -14.08
N PHE A 16 24.24 -36.94 -13.53
CA PHE A 16 23.17 -36.89 -12.54
C PHE A 16 23.65 -36.38 -11.16
N CYS A 17 24.91 -36.63 -10.79
CA CYS A 17 25.50 -36.10 -9.55
C CYS A 17 25.91 -34.62 -9.63
N LEU A 18 26.05 -34.05 -10.83
CA LEU A 18 26.38 -32.63 -11.05
C LEU A 18 25.14 -31.74 -11.15
N ALA A 19 23.95 -32.31 -11.31
CA ALA A 19 22.71 -31.54 -11.33
C ALA A 19 22.38 -31.07 -9.90
N LYS A 20 22.72 -29.81 -9.59
CA LYS A 20 22.23 -29.15 -8.37
C LYS A 20 20.69 -29.02 -8.45
N PRO A 21 19.93 -29.36 -7.40
CA PRO A 21 18.50 -29.10 -7.38
C PRO A 21 18.26 -27.58 -7.36
N SER A 22 17.72 -27.02 -8.43
CA SER A 22 17.15 -25.67 -8.42
C SER A 22 15.78 -25.75 -7.76
N VAL A 23 15.70 -25.37 -6.49
CA VAL A 23 14.41 -25.15 -5.83
C VAL A 23 14.03 -23.71 -6.13
N ALA A 24 13.06 -23.53 -7.02
CA ALA A 24 12.52 -22.21 -7.27
C ALA A 24 11.84 -21.73 -5.98
N ALA A 25 12.25 -20.57 -5.48
CA ALA A 25 11.78 -20.06 -4.21
C ALA A 25 10.34 -19.56 -4.37
N VAL A 26 9.52 -19.67 -3.33
CA VAL A 26 8.14 -19.19 -3.36
C VAL A 26 8.00 -18.05 -2.35
N ARG A 27 7.52 -16.90 -2.82
CA ARG A 27 7.15 -15.76 -1.99
C ARG A 27 5.66 -15.53 -2.11
N CYS A 28 4.97 -15.38 -0.98
CA CYS A 28 3.55 -15.08 -0.95
C CYS A 28 3.34 -13.68 -0.43
N GLU A 29 2.48 -12.93 -1.12
CA GLU A 29 2.30 -11.50 -0.91
C GLU A 29 0.83 -11.14 -0.90
N THR A 30 0.49 -10.10 -0.15
CA THR A 30 -0.87 -9.61 -0.17
C THR A 30 -1.04 -8.64 -1.33
N GLN A 31 -1.96 -8.93 -2.23
CA GLN A 31 -2.31 -8.03 -3.33
C GLN A 31 -3.33 -6.99 -2.85
N TYR A 32 -3.39 -5.86 -3.56
CA TYR A 32 -4.41 -4.83 -3.33
C TYR A 32 -5.81 -5.47 -3.35
N GLY A 33 -6.53 -5.40 -2.22
CA GLY A 33 -7.81 -6.10 -2.02
C GLY A 33 -7.77 -7.25 -1.01
N GLY A 34 -6.61 -7.56 -0.42
CA GLY A 34 -6.50 -8.45 0.75
C GLY A 34 -6.41 -9.95 0.44
N ASN A 35 -6.24 -10.33 -0.82
CA ASN A 35 -5.96 -11.71 -1.21
C ASN A 35 -4.45 -11.96 -1.23
N GLU A 36 -4.02 -13.17 -0.85
CA GLU A 36 -2.62 -13.59 -0.93
C GLU A 36 -2.34 -14.29 -2.26
N VAL A 37 -1.27 -13.89 -2.95
CA VAL A 37 -0.79 -14.51 -4.19
C VAL A 37 0.64 -14.95 -3.98
N CYS A 38 0.92 -16.23 -4.25
CA CYS A 38 2.27 -16.77 -4.22
C CYS A 38 2.86 -16.79 -5.62
N VAL A 39 4.04 -16.19 -5.77
CA VAL A 39 4.81 -16.19 -7.01
C VAL A 39 6.06 -17.03 -6.83
N THR A 40 6.40 -17.78 -7.87
CA THR A 40 7.72 -18.43 -7.96
C THR A 40 8.75 -17.34 -8.25
N THR A 41 9.68 -17.19 -7.33
CA THR A 41 10.78 -16.24 -7.33
C THR A 41 12.09 -16.95 -7.60
N GLY A 42 13.00 -16.22 -8.22
CA GLY A 42 14.37 -16.66 -8.41
C GLY A 42 15.21 -16.55 -7.15
N GLN A 43 16.53 -16.54 -7.31
CA GLN A 43 17.51 -16.38 -6.23
C GLN A 43 17.53 -14.94 -5.68
N LEU A 44 17.24 -13.97 -6.54
CA LEU A 44 17.05 -12.57 -6.18
C LEU A 44 15.63 -12.35 -5.68
N GLN A 45 15.47 -11.82 -4.47
CA GLN A 45 14.18 -11.44 -3.92
C GLN A 45 14.16 -9.97 -3.54
N ILE A 46 13.03 -9.31 -3.76
CA ILE A 46 12.73 -7.97 -3.27
C ILE A 46 11.40 -7.96 -2.52
N ASN A 47 11.35 -7.25 -1.40
CA ASN A 47 10.14 -6.95 -0.64
C ASN A 47 10.04 -5.44 -0.46
N LYS A 48 8.82 -4.91 -0.52
CA LYS A 48 8.51 -3.49 -0.50
C LYS A 48 7.41 -3.23 0.50
N GLU A 49 7.68 -2.34 1.43
CA GLU A 49 6.71 -1.92 2.44
C GLU A 49 6.57 -0.41 2.44
N VAL A 50 5.37 0.07 2.74
CA VAL A 50 5.08 1.48 2.99
C VAL A 50 5.02 1.75 4.49
N PHE A 51 5.58 2.88 4.93
CA PHE A 51 5.48 3.29 6.31
C PHE A 51 4.06 3.79 6.61
N ASN A 52 3.38 3.15 7.56
CA ASN A 52 2.09 3.58 8.06
C ASN A 52 2.27 4.48 9.30
N PRO A 53 2.05 5.81 9.18
CA PRO A 53 2.24 6.75 10.28
C PRO A 53 1.08 6.77 11.28
N ASN A 54 0.04 5.93 11.10
CA ASN A 54 -1.02 5.79 12.10
C ASN A 54 -0.41 5.43 13.46
N PRO A 55 -0.66 6.19 14.54
CA PRO A 55 -0.04 5.93 15.84
C PRO A 55 -0.33 4.54 16.42
N LYS A 56 -1.41 3.87 15.99
CA LYS A 56 -1.73 2.50 16.39
C LYS A 56 -0.84 1.44 15.72
N VAL A 57 -0.20 1.79 14.60
CA VAL A 57 0.67 0.89 13.80
C VAL A 57 2.11 1.37 13.85
N ASN A 58 2.38 2.58 13.36
CA ASN A 58 3.70 3.22 13.35
C ASN A 58 4.82 2.28 12.88
N ALA A 59 4.60 1.62 11.74
CA ALA A 59 5.45 0.56 11.22
C ALA A 59 5.41 0.50 9.69
N TYR A 60 6.44 -0.12 9.10
CA TYR A 60 6.40 -0.54 7.71
C TYR A 60 5.45 -1.73 7.57
N ILE A 61 4.55 -1.64 6.59
CA ILE A 61 3.61 -2.71 6.25
C ILE A 61 3.52 -2.85 4.73
N ASP A 62 3.15 -4.04 4.26
CA ASP A 62 3.02 -4.37 2.84
C ASP A 62 2.04 -3.43 2.12
N ASN A 63 0.80 -3.36 2.62
CA ASN A 63 -0.26 -2.53 2.07
C ASN A 63 -1.00 -1.75 3.16
N ILE A 64 -1.27 -0.46 2.92
CA ILE A 64 -2.13 0.35 3.76
C ILE A 64 -3.58 0.26 3.26
N SER A 65 -4.49 -0.12 4.15
CA SER A 65 -5.92 -0.15 3.84
C SER A 65 -6.51 1.25 3.80
N SER A 66 -7.40 1.52 2.84
CA SER A 66 -8.15 2.78 2.73
C SER A 66 -9.62 2.66 3.12
N THR A 67 -10.12 1.44 3.30
CA THR A 67 -11.56 1.18 3.45
C THR A 67 -12.12 1.72 4.76
N ASN A 68 -11.30 2.00 5.77
CA ASN A 68 -11.66 2.74 6.97
C ASN A 68 -10.41 3.37 7.59
N VAL A 69 -10.21 4.68 7.48
CA VAL A 69 -9.14 5.40 8.22
C VAL A 69 -9.25 5.26 9.75
N ASP A 70 -10.42 4.83 10.25
CA ASP A 70 -10.62 4.48 11.67
C ASP A 70 -10.21 3.05 12.03
N SER A 71 -9.95 2.19 11.03
CA SER A 71 -9.38 0.85 11.27
C SER A 71 -7.92 0.96 11.71
N THR A 72 -7.45 -0.04 12.47
CA THR A 72 -6.08 -0.08 13.00
C THR A 72 -5.02 0.20 11.93
N TYR A 73 -5.18 -0.36 10.73
CA TYR A 73 -4.22 -0.26 9.62
C TYR A 73 -4.58 0.81 8.58
N GLY A 74 -5.65 1.58 8.83
CA GLY A 74 -6.12 2.59 7.89
C GLY A 74 -5.28 3.85 7.91
N TYR A 75 -4.87 4.34 6.73
CA TYR A 75 -4.26 5.66 6.57
C TYR A 75 -4.44 6.20 5.15
N ASN A 76 -4.82 7.47 5.02
CA ASN A 76 -4.85 8.18 3.75
C ASN A 76 -3.87 9.35 3.84
N PHE A 77 -2.85 9.34 2.98
CA PHE A 77 -1.90 10.45 2.90
C PHE A 77 -2.57 11.66 2.28
N VAL A 78 -2.23 12.87 2.73
CA VAL A 78 -2.74 14.10 2.14
C VAL A 78 -1.75 14.70 1.15
N THR A 79 -2.23 15.57 0.27
CA THR A 79 -1.37 16.34 -0.67
C THR A 79 -0.18 17.00 0.06
N SER A 80 0.99 16.96 -0.56
CA SER A 80 2.28 17.43 -0.03
C SER A 80 2.84 16.64 1.16
N GLU A 81 2.20 15.57 1.62
CA GLU A 81 2.70 14.73 2.71
C GLU A 81 3.90 13.86 2.26
N LEU A 82 4.82 13.61 3.20
CA LEU A 82 5.97 12.72 2.98
C LEU A 82 5.52 11.25 3.08
N VAL A 83 5.95 10.46 2.11
CA VAL A 83 5.70 9.02 2.03
C VAL A 83 7.04 8.31 2.08
N LYS A 84 7.16 7.27 2.90
CA LYS A 84 8.39 6.49 3.05
C LYS A 84 8.13 5.04 2.67
N PHE A 85 9.03 4.48 1.88
CA PHE A 85 9.06 3.07 1.55
C PHE A 85 10.36 2.44 2.04
N LYS A 86 10.29 1.16 2.39
CA LYS A 86 11.45 0.31 2.68
C LYS A 86 11.49 -0.81 1.65
N LEU A 87 12.66 -1.02 1.06
CA LEU A 87 12.95 -2.11 0.13
C LEU A 87 13.90 -3.07 0.82
N THR A 88 13.55 -4.34 0.90
CA THR A 88 14.42 -5.40 1.42
C THR A 88 14.83 -6.31 0.27
N ILE A 89 16.10 -6.28 -0.10
CA ILE A 89 16.68 -7.05 -1.20
C ILE A 89 17.49 -8.21 -0.62
N LYS A 90 17.27 -9.42 -1.13
CA LYS A 90 17.89 -10.63 -0.60
C LYS A 90 18.36 -11.55 -1.72
N ASN A 91 19.56 -12.10 -1.58
CA ASN A 91 19.99 -13.27 -2.34
C ASN A 91 19.76 -14.52 -1.48
N ILE A 92 18.80 -15.35 -1.87
CA ILE A 92 18.48 -16.62 -1.19
C ILE A 92 19.04 -17.84 -1.91
N GLY A 93 19.72 -17.63 -3.04
CA GLY A 93 20.37 -18.69 -3.79
C GLY A 93 21.73 -19.08 -3.23
N ASP A 94 22.39 -19.98 -3.95
CA ASP A 94 23.71 -20.51 -3.60
C ASP A 94 24.86 -19.81 -4.35
N ASP A 95 24.54 -19.03 -5.39
CA ASP A 95 25.52 -18.35 -6.23
C ASP A 95 25.50 -16.84 -5.98
N THR A 96 26.65 -16.16 -6.16
CA THR A 96 26.73 -14.70 -6.09
C THR A 96 26.07 -14.09 -7.32
N LEU A 97 25.17 -13.13 -7.10
CA LEU A 97 24.54 -12.36 -8.17
C LEU A 97 25.38 -11.13 -8.49
N HIS A 98 25.49 -10.78 -9.78
CA HIS A 98 26.25 -9.63 -10.23
C HIS A 98 25.36 -8.55 -10.84
N ASN A 99 25.81 -7.30 -10.70
CA ASN A 99 25.15 -6.12 -11.26
C ASN A 99 23.66 -6.04 -10.88
N VAL A 100 23.36 -6.29 -9.60
CA VAL A 100 22.01 -6.19 -9.07
C VAL A 100 21.57 -4.72 -9.12
N LYS A 101 20.53 -4.46 -9.91
CA LYS A 101 19.89 -3.16 -10.06
C LYS A 101 18.50 -3.19 -9.43
N VAL A 102 18.20 -2.20 -8.60
CA VAL A 102 16.90 -2.00 -7.98
C VAL A 102 16.33 -0.67 -8.46
N VAL A 103 15.08 -0.68 -8.94
CA VAL A 103 14.36 0.51 -9.41
C VAL A 103 13.04 0.63 -8.67
N ASP A 104 12.78 1.81 -8.12
CA ASP A 104 11.48 2.17 -7.54
C ASP A 104 10.69 3.04 -8.53
N ALA A 105 9.51 2.58 -8.94
CA ALA A 105 8.66 3.24 -9.92
C ALA A 105 7.42 3.83 -9.24
N LEU A 106 7.54 5.11 -8.85
CA LEU A 106 6.48 5.83 -8.17
C LEU A 106 5.21 5.99 -9.03
N PRO A 107 4.00 5.86 -8.45
CA PRO A 107 2.75 6.21 -9.13
C PRO A 107 2.66 7.72 -9.36
N SER A 108 1.82 8.14 -10.31
CA SER A 108 1.74 9.54 -10.78
C SER A 108 1.38 10.58 -9.72
N PHE A 109 0.80 10.16 -8.58
CA PHE A 109 0.49 11.04 -7.46
C PHE A 109 1.66 11.23 -6.48
N LEU A 110 2.82 10.58 -6.72
CA LEU A 110 4.04 10.74 -5.95
C LEU A 110 5.18 11.29 -6.81
N PHE A 111 6.13 11.95 -6.16
CA PHE A 111 7.42 12.31 -6.75
C PHE A 111 8.55 12.10 -5.74
N PHE A 112 9.75 11.79 -6.22
CA PHE A 112 10.93 11.65 -5.37
C PHE A 112 11.29 12.99 -4.72
N THR A 113 11.60 12.97 -3.42
CA THR A 113 12.06 14.17 -2.72
C THR A 113 13.48 14.58 -3.12
N GLY A 114 14.26 13.64 -3.68
CA GLY A 114 15.69 13.76 -3.89
C GLY A 114 16.53 13.48 -2.64
N THR A 115 15.91 13.18 -1.49
CA THR A 115 16.64 12.79 -0.27
C THR A 115 17.27 11.41 -0.41
N THR A 116 16.60 10.51 -1.13
CA THR A 116 17.05 9.13 -1.36
C THR A 116 17.17 8.86 -2.86
N PRO A 117 18.06 7.94 -3.28
CA PRO A 117 18.14 7.51 -4.67
C PRO A 117 16.82 6.90 -5.17
N ALA A 118 16.55 7.05 -6.47
CA ALA A 118 15.47 6.34 -7.16
C ALA A 118 15.89 4.94 -7.64
N GLU A 119 17.20 4.70 -7.71
CA GLU A 119 17.80 3.42 -8.09
C GLU A 119 18.93 3.05 -7.15
N PHE A 120 19.11 1.76 -6.89
CA PHE A 120 20.20 1.20 -6.11
C PHE A 120 20.95 0.15 -6.95
N HIS A 121 22.27 0.10 -6.81
CA HIS A 121 23.14 -0.74 -7.64
C HIS A 121 24.14 -1.47 -6.75
N TYR A 122 24.32 -2.77 -7.01
CA TYR A 122 25.30 -3.61 -6.33
C TYR A 122 26.06 -4.46 -7.35
N ASP A 123 27.38 -4.27 -7.45
CA ASP A 123 28.22 -5.04 -8.38
C ASP A 123 28.25 -6.55 -8.03
N SER A 124 28.10 -6.87 -6.75
CA SER A 124 28.14 -8.23 -6.21
C SER A 124 27.19 -8.37 -5.03
N PHE A 125 26.36 -9.41 -5.06
CA PHE A 125 25.35 -9.69 -4.04
C PHE A 125 25.45 -11.17 -3.62
N ASN A 126 26.21 -11.42 -2.57
CA ASN A 126 26.59 -12.77 -2.15
C ASN A 126 25.40 -13.56 -1.58
N PRO A 127 25.43 -14.91 -1.65
CA PRO A 127 24.44 -15.78 -1.01
C PRO A 127 24.15 -15.40 0.45
N GLY A 128 22.87 -15.37 0.80
CA GLY A 128 22.41 -15.02 2.15
C GLY A 128 22.47 -13.52 2.49
N THR A 129 22.99 -12.67 1.60
CA THR A 129 23.02 -11.21 1.84
C THR A 129 21.61 -10.64 1.82
N THR A 130 21.32 -9.78 2.81
CA THR A 130 20.11 -8.96 2.85
C THR A 130 20.52 -7.49 2.96
N LYS A 131 19.90 -6.61 2.15
CA LYS A 131 20.05 -5.15 2.23
C LYS A 131 18.70 -4.50 2.38
N GLU A 132 18.64 -3.48 3.23
CA GLU A 132 17.49 -2.61 3.35
C GLU A 132 17.84 -1.25 2.76
N GLU A 133 17.02 -0.79 1.84
CA GLU A 133 17.10 0.53 1.23
C GLU A 133 15.80 1.30 1.50
N TYR A 134 15.90 2.63 1.52
CA TYR A 134 14.78 3.49 1.85
C TYR A 134 14.52 4.47 0.72
N VAL A 135 13.24 4.64 0.37
CA VAL A 135 12.80 5.56 -0.67
C VAL A 135 11.86 6.58 -0.07
N GLU A 136 12.21 7.86 -0.17
CA GLU A 136 11.38 8.98 0.22
C GLU A 136 10.72 9.62 -1.00
N ALA A 137 9.39 9.66 -0.94
CA ALA A 137 8.55 10.34 -1.91
C ALA A 137 7.65 11.36 -1.22
N ARG A 138 7.03 12.23 -2.01
CA ARG A 138 6.04 13.17 -1.52
C ARG A 138 4.80 13.12 -2.38
N VAL A 139 3.62 13.23 -1.76
CA VAL A 139 2.36 13.38 -2.50
C VAL A 139 2.40 14.71 -3.26
N VAL A 140 1.98 14.68 -4.52
CA VAL A 140 1.88 15.88 -5.36
C VAL A 140 1.03 16.96 -4.70
N SER A 141 1.19 18.20 -5.16
CA SER A 141 0.38 19.31 -4.67
C SER A 141 -1.09 19.14 -5.04
N GLU A 142 -1.98 19.86 -4.36
CA GLU A 142 -3.42 19.78 -4.56
C GLU A 142 -3.87 20.10 -5.99
N SER A 143 -3.18 21.01 -6.68
CA SER A 143 -3.46 21.36 -8.08
C SER A 143 -3.02 20.28 -9.08
N GLN A 144 -2.11 19.40 -8.68
CA GLN A 144 -1.59 18.31 -9.51
C GLN A 144 -2.38 17.01 -9.30
N LEU A 145 -3.08 16.87 -8.16
CA LEU A 145 -3.93 15.72 -7.90
C LEU A 145 -5.28 15.88 -8.63
N LEU A 146 -5.44 15.15 -9.74
CA LEU A 146 -6.58 15.29 -10.67
C LEU A 146 -7.92 14.81 -10.09
N VAL A 147 -7.88 13.99 -9.05
CA VAL A 147 -9.03 13.40 -8.38
C VAL A 147 -9.02 13.76 -6.90
N ASP A 148 -10.16 13.67 -6.21
CA ASP A 148 -10.21 14.00 -4.78
C ASP A 148 -9.55 12.94 -3.90
N SER A 149 -9.51 11.70 -4.39
CA SER A 149 -8.85 10.56 -3.76
C SER A 149 -8.35 9.60 -4.83
N ASP A 150 -7.15 9.07 -4.67
CA ASP A 150 -6.55 8.05 -5.55
C ASP A 150 -5.92 6.94 -4.72
N CYS A 151 -6.07 5.70 -5.18
CA CYS A 151 -5.55 4.49 -4.54
C CYS A 151 -4.79 3.69 -5.59
N ASN A 152 -3.48 3.56 -5.39
CA ASN A 152 -2.64 2.85 -6.31
C ASN A 152 -1.44 2.26 -5.57
N VAL A 153 -0.60 1.56 -6.31
CA VAL A 153 0.56 0.86 -5.76
C VAL A 153 1.84 1.55 -6.21
N ASN A 154 2.83 1.56 -5.33
CA ASN A 154 4.21 1.83 -5.72
C ASN A 154 4.90 0.51 -6.02
N THR A 155 5.64 0.41 -7.13
CA THR A 155 6.28 -0.84 -7.58
C THR A 155 7.79 -0.73 -7.47
N ALA A 156 8.46 -1.70 -6.84
CA ALA A 156 9.90 -1.87 -6.91
C ALA A 156 10.26 -3.11 -7.71
N THR A 157 11.32 -3.04 -8.50
CA THR A 157 11.84 -4.16 -9.29
C THR A 157 13.33 -4.31 -9.06
N ALA A 158 13.77 -5.54 -8.84
CA ALA A 158 15.18 -5.92 -8.74
C ALA A 158 15.54 -6.85 -9.91
N THR A 159 16.70 -6.65 -10.52
CA THR A 159 17.22 -7.46 -11.64
C THR A 159 18.71 -7.71 -11.45
N SER A 160 19.23 -8.83 -11.93
CA SER A 160 20.67 -9.10 -12.06
C SER A 160 21.04 -9.55 -13.48
N ASP A 161 22.33 -9.70 -13.74
CA ASP A 161 22.84 -10.18 -15.04
C ASP A 161 22.62 -11.68 -15.27
N GLU A 162 22.32 -12.44 -14.22
CA GLU A 162 22.03 -13.87 -14.28
C GLU A 162 20.57 -14.17 -14.67
N GLU A 163 19.88 -13.20 -15.28
CA GLU A 163 18.44 -13.27 -15.60
C GLU A 163 17.55 -13.49 -14.36
N GLU A 164 18.07 -13.22 -13.17
CA GLU A 164 17.32 -13.24 -11.93
C GLU A 164 16.59 -11.91 -11.76
N ASN A 165 15.29 -11.97 -11.54
CA ASN A 165 14.50 -10.78 -11.32
C ASN A 165 13.37 -11.03 -10.33
N ASP A 166 13.01 -9.98 -9.62
CA ASP A 166 11.87 -9.99 -8.72
C ASP A 166 11.21 -8.62 -8.67
N LYS A 167 9.94 -8.59 -8.29
CA LYS A 167 9.12 -7.38 -8.22
C LYS A 167 8.20 -7.48 -7.03
N ASP A 168 8.05 -6.36 -6.35
CA ASP A 168 7.06 -6.21 -5.28
C ASP A 168 6.39 -4.83 -5.31
N ILE A 169 5.20 -4.73 -4.71
CA ILE A 169 4.31 -3.58 -4.69
C ILE A 169 3.94 -3.20 -3.26
N ALA A 170 3.77 -1.90 -3.00
CA ALA A 170 3.14 -1.42 -1.77
C ALA A 170 1.96 -0.52 -2.09
N GLY A 171 0.77 -0.92 -1.65
CA GLY A 171 -0.49 -0.23 -1.87
C GLY A 171 -0.78 0.85 -0.83
N MET A 172 -1.27 1.99 -1.31
CA MET A 172 -1.61 3.13 -0.47
C MET A 172 -2.63 4.05 -1.15
N CYS A 173 -3.24 4.95 -0.38
CA CYS A 173 -4.17 5.93 -0.90
C CYS A 173 -3.81 7.35 -0.49
N VAL A 174 -4.13 8.29 -1.37
CA VAL A 174 -3.92 9.72 -1.20
C VAL A 174 -5.23 10.48 -1.33
N THR A 175 -5.35 11.61 -0.65
CA THR A 175 -6.53 12.49 -0.73
C THR A 175 -6.11 13.95 -0.77
N LYS A 176 -6.95 14.81 -1.35
CA LYS A 176 -6.75 16.26 -1.23
C LYS A 176 -6.83 16.69 0.23
N LYS A 177 -5.99 17.65 0.59
CA LYS A 177 -6.06 18.25 1.92
C LYS A 177 -7.35 19.08 2.02
N VAL A 178 -8.36 18.57 2.72
CA VAL A 178 -9.51 19.39 3.11
C VAL A 178 -9.07 20.46 4.10
N LEU A 179 -9.02 21.72 3.64
CA LEU A 179 -8.83 22.88 4.51
C LEU A 179 -10.01 22.91 5.49
N GLY A 180 -9.71 22.69 6.77
CA GLY A 180 -10.69 22.37 7.81
C GLY A 180 -11.92 23.26 7.83
N ILE A 181 -13.05 22.72 7.39
CA ILE A 181 -14.35 23.19 7.84
C ILE A 181 -14.55 22.56 9.22
N SER A 182 -14.19 23.26 10.30
CA SER A 182 -14.32 22.72 11.67
C SER A 182 -15.78 22.64 12.16
N THR A 183 -16.73 23.14 11.36
CA THR A 183 -18.16 23.04 11.66
C THR A 183 -18.93 22.77 10.37
N LEU A 184 -19.73 21.70 10.36
CA LEU A 184 -20.84 21.59 9.43
C LEU A 184 -21.70 22.86 9.57
N PRO A 185 -22.19 23.47 8.47
CA PRO A 185 -23.20 24.52 8.60
C PRO A 185 -24.35 23.93 9.41
N LYS A 186 -24.70 24.59 10.52
CA LYS A 186 -25.80 24.19 11.39
C LYS A 186 -27.08 24.17 10.57
N THR A 187 -27.44 23.01 10.02
CA THR A 187 -28.56 22.83 9.10
C THR A 187 -29.73 22.30 9.92
N GLY A 188 -30.48 23.24 10.48
CA GLY A 188 -31.67 22.97 11.27
C GLY A 188 -32.05 24.23 12.05
N PRO A 189 -33.35 24.46 12.31
CA PRO A 189 -33.77 25.61 13.08
C PRO A 189 -33.10 25.57 14.46
N SER A 190 -32.32 26.61 14.75
CA SER A 190 -31.52 26.73 15.98
C SER A 190 -32.36 26.81 17.25
N ASP A 191 -33.67 27.01 17.09
CA ASP A 191 -34.59 27.35 18.17
C ASP A 191 -35.82 26.42 18.16
N THR A 192 -35.55 25.13 18.36
CA THR A 192 -36.59 24.10 18.50
C THR A 192 -37.62 24.45 19.57
N PHE A 193 -37.21 25.17 20.63
CA PHE A 193 -38.11 25.65 21.68
C PHE A 193 -39.08 26.74 21.17
N LEU A 194 -38.61 27.64 20.32
CA LEU A 194 -39.42 28.68 19.70
C LEU A 194 -40.45 28.08 18.72
N ILE A 195 -40.05 27.07 17.94
CA ILE A 195 -40.95 26.35 17.03
C ILE A 195 -42.00 25.56 17.79
N LEU A 196 -41.61 24.82 18.84
CA LEU A 196 -42.52 24.05 19.66
C LEU A 196 -43.51 24.96 20.41
N SER A 197 -43.06 26.10 20.93
CA SER A 197 -43.94 27.05 21.62
C SER A 197 -44.95 27.71 20.67
N LEU A 198 -44.54 28.13 19.47
CA LEU A 198 -45.46 28.69 18.47
C LEU A 198 -46.55 27.69 18.05
N SER A 199 -46.17 26.42 17.85
CA SER A 199 -47.14 25.36 17.50
C SER A 199 -48.13 25.05 18.64
N ALA A 200 -47.66 25.05 19.89
CA ALA A 200 -48.51 24.85 21.07
C ALA A 200 -49.49 26.02 21.27
N PHE A 201 -49.03 27.25 21.08
CA PHE A 201 -49.89 28.43 21.15
C PHE A 201 -51.00 28.41 20.09
N ALA A 202 -50.68 28.05 18.84
CA ALA A 202 -51.67 27.91 17.77
C ALA A 202 -52.71 26.81 18.09
N GLY A 203 -52.28 25.68 18.65
CA GLY A 203 -53.17 24.60 19.07
C GLY A 203 -54.13 25.02 20.20
N LEU A 204 -53.61 25.69 21.24
CA LEU A 204 -54.42 26.14 22.38
C LEU A 204 -55.41 27.24 22.01
N SER A 205 -55.00 28.18 21.16
CA SER A 205 -55.89 29.23 20.66
C SER A 205 -57.02 28.66 19.79
N GLY A 206 -56.74 27.66 18.95
CA GLY A 206 -57.78 26.93 18.20
C GLY A 206 -58.80 26.23 19.11
N ILE A 207 -58.35 25.50 20.13
CA ILE A 207 -59.24 24.84 21.10
C ILE A 207 -60.08 25.87 21.87
N GLY A 208 -59.49 27.01 22.24
CA GLY A 208 -60.18 28.12 22.89
C GLY A 208 -61.33 28.66 22.04
N LEU A 209 -61.08 28.96 20.77
CA LEU A 209 -62.09 29.48 19.84
C LEU A 209 -63.25 28.49 19.63
N ILE A 210 -62.97 27.19 19.53
CA ILE A 210 -64.01 26.14 19.42
C ILE A 210 -64.88 26.09 20.68
N LYS A 211 -64.27 26.20 21.87
CA LYS A 211 -65.01 26.22 23.14
C LYS A 211 -65.84 27.48 23.31
N PHE A 212 -65.33 28.64 22.88
CA PHE A 212 -66.09 29.90 22.91
C PHE A 212 -67.27 29.88 21.93
N SER A 213 -67.07 29.37 20.71
CA SER A 213 -68.14 29.23 19.71
C SER A 213 -69.28 28.31 20.16
N LYS A 214 -69.00 27.28 20.96
CA LYS A 214 -70.03 26.39 21.53
C LYS A 214 -70.81 27.01 22.70
N LYS A 215 -70.35 28.12 23.28
CA LYS A 215 -70.98 28.78 24.44
C LYS A 215 -71.91 29.93 24.05
N THR A 216 -71.85 30.37 22.79
CA THR A 216 -72.66 31.46 22.21
C THR A 216 -73.80 30.97 21.30
N ASN A 217 -74.08 29.67 21.28
CA ASN A 217 -75.34 29.06 20.81
C ASN A 217 -76.06 28.43 22.00
#